data_AF-A0A819ANX7-F1
#
_entry.id   AF-A0A819ANX7-F1
#
_cell.length_a   1.000
_cell.length_b   1.000
_cell.length_c   1.000
_cell.angle_alpha   90.00
_cell.angle_beta   90.00
_cell.angle_gamma   90.00
#
_symmetry.space_group_name_H-M   'P 1'
#
loop_
_entity.id
_entity.type
_entity.pdbx_description
1 polymer ?
#
loop_
_entity_poly.entity_id
_entity_poly.type
_entity_poly.pdbx_seq_one_letter_code
_entity_poly.pdbx_strand_id
1 'polypeptide(L)'
;MWIAKQNPKNSPDDLTQDGSATIRLYTMEWDSDSSELSESLYLFLTALAEISAAPRQTVWRGLRLDLSKDCPPGEKITWWAFSSCTTSLRVLESDLYLGNIETRTLFSIETINSRTVRSHSHFTTEDEILLLPGIFLEVKSQLNPAPDLHIIHLQQQIPPHVLLELPFEKIVWCCS
;
A
#
# COMPACT_ATOMS: atom_id res chain seq x y z
N MET A 1 22.81 12.42 0.31
CA MET A 1 21.69 13.35 0.59
C MET A 1 21.07 13.82 -0.73
N TRP A 2 20.12 13.05 -1.26
CA TRP A 2 19.33 13.49 -2.41
C TRP A 2 18.22 14.40 -1.90
N ILE A 3 18.42 15.72 -2.03
CA ILE A 3 17.36 16.69 -1.77
C ILE A 3 16.43 16.68 -2.97
N ALA A 4 15.13 16.45 -2.74
CA ALA A 4 14.10 16.54 -3.77
C ALA A 4 14.16 17.94 -4.42
N LYS A 5 14.65 18.02 -5.66
CA LYS A 5 14.87 19.28 -6.39
C LYS A 5 13.59 19.99 -6.84
N GLN A 6 12.41 19.46 -6.52
CA GLN A 6 11.15 20.12 -6.85
C GLN A 6 10.21 20.13 -5.65
N ASN A 7 10.03 21.34 -5.15
CA ASN A 7 9.22 21.69 -4.00
C ASN A 7 7.76 21.91 -4.46
N PRO A 8 6.79 21.05 -4.10
CA PRO A 8 5.38 21.29 -4.43
C PRO A 8 4.91 22.52 -3.66
N LYS A 9 4.48 23.56 -4.38
CA LYS A 9 4.17 24.87 -3.78
C LYS A 9 2.85 24.91 -2.99
N ASN A 10 2.00 23.89 -3.09
CA ASN A 10 0.76 23.73 -2.31
C ASN A 10 0.44 22.23 -2.26
N SER A 11 0.40 21.62 -1.08
CA SER A 11 -0.04 20.23 -0.92
C SER A 11 -1.59 20.23 -0.89
N PRO A 12 -2.26 19.36 -1.67
CA PRO A 12 -3.72 19.33 -1.73
C PRO A 12 -4.41 18.82 -0.44
N ASP A 13 -3.62 18.39 0.56
CA ASP A 13 -4.09 17.72 1.79
C ASP A 13 -3.55 18.39 3.07
N ASP A 14 -3.10 19.66 3.01
CA ASP A 14 -2.41 20.38 4.11
C ASP A 14 -1.16 19.66 4.67
N LEU A 15 -0.66 18.63 3.98
CA LEU A 15 0.55 17.89 4.34
C LEU A 15 1.75 18.81 4.50
N THR A 16 2.58 18.52 5.51
CA THR A 16 3.88 19.19 5.64
C THR A 16 4.75 18.95 4.40
N GLN A 17 5.61 19.93 4.07
CA GLN A 17 6.51 19.85 2.92
C GLN A 17 7.40 18.59 3.01
N ASP A 18 7.87 18.26 4.21
CA ASP A 18 8.70 17.08 4.48
C ASP A 18 7.91 15.78 4.32
N GLY A 19 6.63 15.78 4.70
CA GLY A 19 5.73 14.65 4.48
C GLY A 19 5.52 14.36 2.99
N SER A 20 5.23 15.41 2.19
CA SER A 20 5.05 15.28 0.74
C SER A 20 6.35 14.84 0.05
N ALA A 21 7.49 15.39 0.47
CA ALA A 21 8.81 15.01 -0.05
C ALA A 21 9.13 13.54 0.24
N THR A 22 8.81 13.04 1.44
CA THR A 22 9.05 11.64 1.82
C THR A 22 8.20 10.67 1.00
N ILE A 23 6.91 10.98 0.76
CA ILE A 23 6.06 10.17 -0.11
C ILE A 23 6.66 10.11 -1.52
N ARG A 24 7.11 11.24 -2.04
CA ARG A 24 7.75 11.30 -3.36
C ARG A 24 9.04 10.48 -3.41
N LEU A 25 9.86 10.50 -2.35
CA LEU A 25 11.07 9.69 -2.26
C LEU A 25 10.76 8.19 -2.21
N TYR A 26 9.73 7.76 -1.48
CA TYR A 26 9.27 6.36 -1.48
C TYR A 26 8.91 5.89 -2.90
N THR A 27 8.23 6.72 -3.69
CA THR A 27 7.83 6.39 -5.07
C THR A 27 8.99 6.34 -6.07
N MET A 28 10.19 6.81 -5.70
CA MET A 28 11.35 6.88 -6.60
C MET A 28 12.37 5.75 -6.38
N GLU A 29 12.02 4.73 -5.59
CA GLU A 29 12.91 3.67 -5.07
C GLU A 29 14.01 4.21 -4.15
N TRP A 30 14.14 3.62 -2.96
CA TRP A 30 15.04 4.10 -1.90
C TRP A 30 16.29 3.24 -1.78
N ASP A 31 17.46 3.87 -1.81
CA ASP A 31 18.78 3.22 -1.62
C ASP A 31 19.55 3.98 -0.51
N SER A 32 19.46 3.54 0.76
CA SER A 32 20.29 4.12 1.83
C SER A 32 20.52 3.24 3.05
N ASP A 33 21.65 3.48 3.72
CA ASP A 33 22.12 2.85 4.96
C ASP A 33 21.19 3.04 6.17
N SER A 34 21.28 2.09 7.11
CA SER A 34 20.25 1.71 8.09
C SER A 34 19.90 2.72 9.20
N SER A 35 20.70 3.75 9.45
CA SER A 35 20.46 4.72 10.53
C SER A 35 19.54 5.88 10.14
N GLU A 36 19.45 6.23 8.85
CA GLU A 36 18.55 7.29 8.34
C GLU A 36 17.14 6.75 8.01
N LEU A 37 16.97 5.42 8.08
CA LEU A 37 15.70 4.75 7.78
C LEU A 37 14.61 5.01 8.83
N SER A 38 14.97 5.20 10.11
CA SER A 38 13.98 5.35 11.18
C SER A 38 13.27 6.71 11.13
N GLU A 39 14.00 7.81 10.96
CA GLU A 39 13.42 9.15 10.81
C GLU A 39 12.62 9.29 9.52
N SER A 40 13.14 8.74 8.41
CA SER A 40 12.46 8.75 7.12
C SER A 40 11.17 7.92 7.14
N LEU A 41 11.20 6.74 7.76
CA LEU A 41 10.00 5.91 7.94
C LEU A 41 8.98 6.58 8.86
N TYR A 42 9.43 7.25 9.92
CA TYR A 42 8.56 8.02 10.81
C TYR A 42 7.84 9.15 10.06
N LEU A 43 8.58 9.94 9.29
CA LEU A 43 8.02 11.01 8.46
C LEU A 43 7.06 10.46 7.40
N PHE A 44 7.40 9.32 6.79
CA PHE A 44 6.54 8.66 5.81
C PHE A 44 5.21 8.20 6.42
N LEU A 45 5.26 7.52 7.56
CA LEU A 45 4.06 7.08 8.29
C LEU A 45 3.21 8.27 8.75
N THR A 46 3.86 9.34 9.20
CA THR A 46 3.20 10.60 9.59
C THR A 46 2.45 11.21 8.42
N ALA A 47 3.12 11.36 7.28
CA ALA A 47 2.52 11.90 6.06
C ALA A 47 1.32 11.06 5.59
N LEU A 48 1.42 9.73 5.67
CA LEU A 48 0.34 8.83 5.29
C LEU A 48 -0.85 8.86 6.27
N ALA A 49 -0.60 9.15 7.55
CA ALA A 49 -1.65 9.32 8.54
C ALA A 49 -2.51 10.57 8.27
N GLU A 50 -1.88 11.64 7.76
CA GLU A 50 -2.56 12.90 7.39
C GLU A 50 -3.39 12.77 6.10
N ILE A 51 -3.00 11.87 5.18
CA ILE A 51 -3.78 11.62 3.97
C ILE A 51 -5.14 10.99 4.34
N SER A 52 -6.21 11.58 3.79
CA SER A 52 -7.55 11.05 3.95
C SER A 52 -7.66 9.62 3.41
N ALA A 53 -8.30 8.75 4.19
CA ALA A 53 -8.57 7.39 3.75
C ALA A 53 -9.45 7.39 2.50
N ALA A 54 -9.07 6.60 1.50
CA ALA A 54 -9.93 6.38 0.35
C ALA A 54 -11.19 5.57 0.76
N PRO A 55 -12.32 5.72 0.05
CA PRO A 55 -13.49 4.89 0.26
C PRO A 55 -13.17 3.40 0.11
N ARG A 56 -14.04 2.56 0.69
CA ARG A 56 -13.97 1.11 0.52
C ARG A 56 -13.91 0.73 -0.95
N GLN A 57 -12.91 -0.03 -1.33
CA GLN A 57 -12.69 -0.43 -2.71
C GLN A 57 -11.86 -1.71 -2.79
N THR A 58 -11.88 -2.35 -3.96
CA THR A 58 -10.99 -3.48 -4.25
C THR A 58 -9.74 -2.98 -4.95
N VAL A 59 -8.59 -3.36 -4.40
CA VAL A 59 -7.29 -3.09 -5.00
C VAL A 59 -6.59 -4.40 -5.36
N TRP A 60 -5.67 -4.31 -6.29
CA TRP A 60 -4.99 -5.44 -6.87
C TRP A 60 -3.49 -5.32 -6.69
N ARG A 61 -2.85 -6.44 -6.36
CA ARG A 61 -1.40 -6.54 -6.26
C ARG A 61 -0.90 -7.84 -6.87
N GLY A 62 0.02 -7.73 -7.82
CA GLY A 62 0.68 -8.87 -8.44
C GLY A 62 2.05 -9.16 -7.81
N LEU A 63 2.39 -10.44 -7.66
CA LEU A 63 3.72 -10.92 -7.28
C LEU A 63 4.12 -12.11 -8.15
N ARG A 64 5.40 -12.21 -8.52
CA ARG A 64 5.96 -13.31 -9.33
C ARG A 64 6.44 -14.48 -8.47
N LEU A 65 5.55 -14.96 -7.59
CA LEU A 65 5.76 -16.17 -6.79
C LEU A 65 4.41 -16.76 -6.35
N ASP A 66 4.40 -18.04 -5.98
CA ASP A 66 3.22 -18.73 -5.41
C ASP A 66 3.14 -18.50 -3.89
N LEU A 67 2.07 -17.85 -3.43
CA LEU A 67 1.74 -17.65 -2.01
C LEU A 67 0.48 -18.39 -1.57
N SER A 68 -0.06 -19.27 -2.41
CA SER A 68 -1.30 -20.00 -2.12
C SER A 68 -1.20 -20.83 -0.84
N LYS A 69 -0.02 -21.39 -0.54
CA LYS A 69 0.22 -22.18 0.68
C LYS A 69 0.33 -21.33 1.95
N ASP A 70 0.83 -20.11 1.82
CA ASP A 70 1.05 -19.20 2.96
C ASP A 70 -0.22 -18.46 3.36
N CYS A 71 -1.25 -18.47 2.50
CA CYS A 71 -2.49 -17.72 2.72
C CYS A 71 -3.74 -18.62 2.68
N PRO A 72 -3.86 -19.68 3.49
CA PRO A 72 -5.01 -20.58 3.41
C PRO A 72 -6.35 -19.86 3.70
N PRO A 73 -7.48 -20.25 3.07
CA PRO A 73 -8.77 -19.62 3.34
C PRO A 73 -9.18 -19.69 4.81
N GLY A 74 -9.70 -18.59 5.34
CA GLY A 74 -10.06 -18.42 6.75
C GLY A 74 -8.92 -17.91 7.64
N GLU A 75 -7.68 -17.93 7.15
CA GLU A 75 -6.53 -17.39 7.88
C GLU A 75 -6.67 -15.88 8.05
N LYS A 76 -6.23 -15.39 9.21
CA LYS A 76 -6.17 -13.96 9.50
C LYS A 76 -4.72 -13.54 9.62
N ILE A 77 -4.30 -12.63 8.76
CA ILE A 77 -2.92 -12.20 8.64
C ILE A 77 -2.81 -10.71 8.95
N THR A 78 -1.71 -10.33 9.60
CA THR A 78 -1.31 -8.92 9.67
C THR A 78 -0.32 -8.64 8.55
N TRP A 79 -0.68 -7.71 7.67
CA TRP A 79 0.15 -7.33 6.54
C TRP A 79 1.12 -6.23 6.95
N TRP A 80 2.38 -6.59 7.17
CA TRP A 80 3.40 -5.66 7.72
C TRP A 80 4.17 -4.87 6.65
N ALA A 81 4.00 -5.19 5.37
CA ALA A 81 4.73 -4.52 4.30
C ALA A 81 3.96 -3.30 3.77
N PHE A 82 4.68 -2.24 3.42
CA PHE A 82 4.14 -1.25 2.49
C PHE A 82 3.92 -1.92 1.14
N SER A 83 2.75 -1.74 0.56
CA SER A 83 2.41 -2.40 -0.69
C SER A 83 1.66 -1.46 -1.61
N SER A 84 2.35 -1.07 -2.67
CA SER A 84 1.76 -0.40 -3.81
C SER A 84 0.77 -1.34 -4.50
N CYS A 85 -0.44 -0.84 -4.74
CA CYS A 85 -1.56 -1.54 -5.34
C CYS A 85 -2.22 -0.65 -6.40
N THR A 86 -3.02 -1.26 -7.24
CA THR A 86 -3.77 -0.55 -8.29
C THR A 86 -5.25 -0.90 -8.24
N THR A 87 -6.12 0.03 -8.64
CA THR A 87 -7.54 -0.26 -8.91
C THR A 87 -7.76 -0.87 -10.28
N SER A 88 -6.77 -0.79 -11.17
CA SER A 88 -6.90 -1.18 -12.57
C SER A 88 -6.15 -2.48 -12.85
N LEU A 89 -6.90 -3.56 -13.07
CA LEU A 89 -6.34 -4.86 -13.49
C LEU A 89 -5.50 -4.75 -14.77
N ARG A 90 -5.78 -3.78 -15.64
CA ARG A 90 -5.04 -3.57 -16.90
C ARG A 90 -3.57 -3.25 -16.66
N VAL A 91 -3.24 -2.58 -15.55
CA VAL A 91 -1.85 -2.26 -15.20
C VAL A 91 -1.05 -3.54 -14.95
N LEU A 92 -1.71 -4.56 -14.40
CA LEU A 92 -1.11 -5.86 -14.10
C LEU A 92 -0.91 -6.73 -15.35
N GLU A 93 -1.54 -6.42 -16.48
CA GLU A 93 -1.27 -7.15 -17.74
C GLU A 93 0.14 -6.91 -18.27
N SER A 94 0.79 -5.81 -17.87
CA SER A 94 2.15 -5.53 -18.31
C SER A 94 3.19 -6.37 -17.56
N ASP A 95 4.23 -6.79 -18.28
CA ASP A 95 5.30 -7.64 -17.75
C ASP A 95 6.05 -7.02 -16.59
N LEU A 96 6.04 -5.68 -16.46
CA LEU A 96 6.65 -4.96 -15.35
C LEU A 96 6.02 -5.32 -13.99
N TYR A 97 4.70 -5.53 -13.91
CA TYR A 97 4.02 -5.78 -12.63
C TYR A 97 3.74 -7.26 -12.39
N LEU A 98 3.07 -7.94 -13.33
CA LEU A 98 2.69 -9.35 -13.17
C LEU A 98 3.07 -10.16 -14.41
N GLY A 99 2.74 -9.66 -15.60
CA GLY A 99 3.01 -10.36 -16.86
C GLY A 99 2.38 -11.76 -16.92
N ASN A 100 2.83 -12.56 -17.88
CA ASN A 100 2.23 -13.87 -18.19
C ASN A 100 3.22 -15.05 -18.20
N ILE A 101 4.47 -14.85 -17.75
CA ILE A 101 5.57 -15.77 -18.11
C ILE A 101 6.04 -16.65 -16.94
N GLU A 102 5.56 -16.46 -15.71
CA GLU A 102 6.02 -17.22 -14.54
C GLU A 102 4.87 -17.53 -13.56
N THR A 103 5.13 -18.44 -12.62
CA THR A 103 4.24 -18.70 -11.49
C THR A 103 4.03 -17.41 -10.70
N ARG A 104 2.77 -17.04 -10.52
CA ARG A 104 2.43 -15.73 -10.00
C ARG A 104 1.18 -15.74 -9.13
N THR A 105 1.16 -14.81 -8.18
CA THR A 105 0.03 -14.58 -7.28
C THR A 105 -0.57 -13.21 -7.58
N LEU A 106 -1.88 -13.19 -7.79
CA LEU A 106 -2.70 -11.99 -7.87
C LEU A 106 -3.55 -11.87 -6.61
N PHE A 107 -3.28 -10.85 -5.81
CA PHE A 107 -4.15 -10.50 -4.69
C PHE A 107 -5.29 -9.61 -5.15
N SER A 108 -6.49 -9.98 -4.75
CA SER A 108 -7.69 -9.12 -4.74
C SER A 108 -7.94 -8.71 -3.31
N ILE A 109 -7.82 -7.43 -2.99
CA ILE A 109 -7.85 -6.95 -1.61
C ILE A 109 -8.97 -5.94 -1.45
N GLU A 110 -10.00 -6.28 -0.68
CA GLU A 110 -11.03 -5.33 -0.27
C GLU A 110 -10.49 -4.47 0.89
N THR A 111 -10.28 -3.18 0.66
CA THR A 111 -9.70 -2.25 1.63
C THR A 111 -10.76 -1.39 2.28
N ILE A 112 -10.52 -0.98 3.53
CA ILE A 112 -11.37 -0.02 4.26
C ILE A 112 -10.70 1.33 4.50
N ASN A 113 -9.37 1.40 4.45
CA ASN A 113 -8.61 2.61 4.77
C ASN A 113 -7.33 2.76 3.94
N SER A 114 -7.31 2.30 2.70
CA SER A 114 -6.15 2.49 1.84
C SER A 114 -5.89 3.97 1.54
N ARG A 115 -4.63 4.33 1.24
CA ARG A 115 -4.23 5.72 0.95
C ARG A 115 -4.00 5.90 -0.54
N THR A 116 -4.67 6.87 -1.15
CA THR A 116 -4.28 7.29 -2.50
C THR A 116 -3.13 8.29 -2.37
N VAL A 117 -2.02 7.98 -3.02
CA VAL A 117 -0.84 8.87 -3.01
C VAL A 117 -0.66 9.59 -4.34
N ARG A 118 -1.64 9.47 -5.25
CA ARG A 118 -1.62 10.09 -6.58
C ARG A 118 -1.25 11.57 -6.57
N SER A 119 -1.81 12.33 -5.63
CA SER A 119 -1.56 13.77 -5.50
C SER A 119 -0.12 14.13 -5.11
N HIS A 120 0.63 13.16 -4.57
CA HIS A 120 1.98 13.34 -4.04
C HIS A 120 3.03 12.49 -4.78
N SER A 121 2.60 11.54 -5.62
CA SER A 121 3.47 10.65 -6.39
C SER A 121 4.18 11.38 -7.52
N HIS A 122 5.42 10.96 -7.83
CA HIS A 122 6.13 11.46 -9.00
C HIS A 122 5.44 11.06 -10.31
N PHE A 123 4.75 9.92 -10.32
CA PHE A 123 4.07 9.35 -11.47
C PHE A 123 2.56 9.60 -11.39
N THR A 124 2.14 10.82 -11.73
CA THR A 124 0.73 11.25 -11.66
C THR A 124 -0.26 10.41 -12.48
N THR A 125 0.24 9.65 -13.47
CA THR A 125 -0.56 8.76 -14.31
C THR A 125 -0.94 7.45 -13.62
N GLU A 126 -0.21 7.06 -12.58
CA GLU A 126 -0.45 5.82 -11.86
C GLU A 126 -1.53 6.06 -10.79
N ASP A 127 -2.63 5.30 -10.85
CA ASP A 127 -3.67 5.23 -9.82
C ASP A 127 -3.12 4.43 -8.61
N GLU A 128 -2.00 4.90 -8.05
CA GLU A 128 -1.32 4.21 -6.97
C GLU A 128 -2.13 4.32 -5.69
N ILE A 129 -2.46 3.14 -5.16
CA ILE A 129 -3.03 2.98 -3.83
C ILE A 129 -2.01 2.29 -2.95
N LEU A 130 -1.65 2.95 -1.86
CA LEU A 130 -0.75 2.42 -0.87
C LEU A 130 -1.53 1.71 0.24
N LEU A 131 -1.20 0.44 0.46
CA LEU A 131 -1.57 -0.28 1.68
C LEU A 131 -0.57 0.04 2.78
N LEU A 132 -1.10 0.44 3.93
CA LEU A 132 -0.31 0.70 5.12
C LEU A 132 0.15 -0.61 5.77
N PRO A 133 1.32 -0.62 6.44
CA PRO A 133 1.73 -1.75 7.25
C PRO A 133 0.83 -1.87 8.49
N GLY A 134 0.70 -3.09 9.01
CA GLY A 134 -0.11 -3.38 10.18
C GLY A 134 -1.61 -3.47 9.90
N ILE A 135 -2.05 -3.54 8.64
CA ILE A 135 -3.45 -3.81 8.33
C ILE A 135 -3.78 -5.28 8.59
N PHE A 136 -5.01 -5.53 9.05
CA PHE A 136 -5.48 -6.87 9.35
C PHE A 136 -6.35 -7.38 8.21
N LEU A 137 -5.98 -8.52 7.64
CA LEU A 137 -6.63 -9.11 6.46
C LEU A 137 -7.11 -10.52 6.80
N GLU A 138 -8.29 -10.88 6.31
CA GLU A 138 -8.78 -12.26 6.30
C GLU A 138 -8.72 -12.81 4.88
N VAL A 139 -8.16 -14.02 4.72
CA VAL A 139 -8.23 -14.74 3.44
C VAL A 139 -9.64 -15.26 3.25
N LYS A 140 -10.39 -14.71 2.30
CA LYS A 140 -11.76 -15.14 2.02
C LYS A 140 -11.81 -16.37 1.12
N SER A 141 -10.98 -16.40 0.08
CA SER A 141 -10.97 -17.49 -0.89
C SER A 141 -9.70 -17.49 -1.72
N GLN A 142 -9.43 -18.64 -2.36
CA GLN A 142 -8.40 -18.78 -3.39
C GLN A 142 -9.01 -19.35 -4.67
N LEU A 143 -8.43 -19.00 -5.81
CA LEU A 143 -8.78 -19.53 -7.12
C LEU A 143 -7.50 -19.75 -7.94
N ASN A 144 -7.33 -20.93 -8.52
CA ASN A 144 -6.17 -21.27 -9.36
C ASN A 144 -6.66 -21.58 -10.79
N PRO A 145 -6.96 -20.56 -11.61
CA PRO A 145 -7.55 -20.77 -12.93
C PRO A 145 -6.56 -21.35 -13.95
N ALA A 146 -5.26 -21.24 -13.68
CA ALA A 146 -4.18 -21.82 -14.47
C ALA A 146 -3.09 -22.38 -13.54
N PRO A 147 -2.22 -23.31 -14.00
CA PRO A 147 -1.18 -23.91 -13.17
C PRO A 147 -0.17 -22.91 -12.60
N ASP A 148 0.03 -21.79 -13.29
CA ASP A 148 0.99 -20.72 -13.01
C ASP A 148 0.33 -19.46 -12.44
N LEU A 149 -0.98 -19.46 -12.21
CA LEU A 149 -1.70 -18.29 -11.71
C LEU A 149 -2.51 -18.66 -10.46
N HIS A 150 -2.16 -18.03 -9.35
CA HIS A 150 -2.85 -18.12 -8.08
C HIS A 150 -3.57 -16.80 -7.78
N ILE A 151 -4.87 -16.84 -7.55
CA ILE A 151 -5.65 -15.66 -7.17
C ILE A 151 -6.07 -15.81 -5.71
N ILE A 152 -5.76 -14.82 -4.89
CA ILE A 152 -6.05 -14.84 -3.46
C ILE A 152 -6.93 -13.62 -3.14
N HIS A 153 -8.13 -13.88 -2.64
CA HIS A 153 -9.04 -12.84 -2.17
C HIS A 153 -8.80 -12.58 -0.70
N LEU A 154 -8.46 -11.34 -0.37
CA LEU A 154 -8.28 -10.83 0.98
C LEU A 154 -9.34 -9.76 1.27
N GLN A 155 -9.87 -9.77 2.48
CA GLN A 155 -10.75 -8.72 2.97
C GLN A 155 -10.14 -8.07 4.20
N GLN A 156 -9.96 -6.75 4.15
CA GLN A 156 -9.50 -6.00 5.29
C GLN A 156 -10.56 -5.96 6.39
N GLN A 157 -10.12 -6.26 7.60
CA GLN A 157 -10.92 -6.23 8.82
C GLN A 157 -10.41 -5.12 9.75
N ILE A 158 -11.28 -4.66 10.64
CA ILE A 158 -10.85 -3.83 11.77
C ILE A 158 -10.08 -4.74 12.73
N PRO A 159 -8.84 -4.40 13.12
CA PRO A 159 -8.06 -5.25 13.99
C PRO A 159 -8.67 -5.31 15.40
N PRO A 160 -8.56 -6.46 16.10
CA PRO A 160 -9.13 -6.63 17.44
C PRO A 160 -8.39 -5.84 18.53
N HIS A 161 -7.18 -5.38 18.24
CA HIS A 161 -6.36 -4.51 19.07
C HIS A 161 -5.58 -3.54 18.18
N VAL A 162 -5.08 -2.44 18.74
CA VAL A 162 -4.25 -1.50 17.99
C VAL A 162 -2.94 -2.19 17.62
N LEU A 163 -2.72 -2.39 16.32
CA LEU A 163 -1.53 -3.09 15.79
C LEU A 163 -0.35 -2.16 15.59
N LEU A 164 -0.63 -0.89 15.30
CA LEU A 164 0.34 0.17 15.17
C LEU A 164 -0.26 1.42 15.79
N GLU A 165 0.30 1.86 16.91
CA GLU A 165 0.02 3.20 17.43
C GLU A 165 0.77 4.18 16.55
N LEU A 166 0.01 4.98 15.79
CA LEU A 166 0.58 6.13 15.13
C LEU A 166 1.08 7.09 16.22
N PRO A 167 2.19 7.80 16.00
CA PRO A 167 2.83 8.63 17.01
C PRO A 167 2.04 9.89 17.42
N PHE A 168 0.75 10.00 17.07
CA PHE A 168 -0.08 11.17 17.36
C PHE A 168 -1.30 10.80 18.20
N GLU A 169 -1.45 11.49 19.33
CA GLU A 169 -2.69 11.49 20.11
C GLU A 169 -3.86 12.03 19.25
N LYS A 170 -4.88 11.17 19.08
CA LYS A 170 -6.25 11.51 18.63
C LYS A 170 -6.42 11.98 17.18
N ILE A 171 -6.35 11.05 16.24
CA ILE A 171 -7.24 11.11 15.07
C ILE A 171 -8.62 10.65 15.54
N VAL A 172 -9.52 11.61 15.74
CA VAL A 172 -10.94 11.33 15.99
C VAL A 172 -11.47 10.60 14.75
N TRP A 173 -11.89 9.35 14.93
CA TRP A 173 -12.67 8.64 13.93
C TRP A 173 -13.98 9.42 13.72
N CYS A 174 -14.01 10.34 12.76
CA CYS A 174 -15.26 10.94 12.30
C CYS A 174 -16.05 9.86 11.55
N CYS A 175 -16.85 9.10 12.29
CA CYS A 175 -18.09 8.56 11.77
C CYS A 175 -19.10 9.71 11.71
N SER A 176 -19.44 10.15 10.51
CA SER A 176 -20.65 10.92 10.24
C SER A 176 -21.45 10.21 9.16
#